data_AF-A0AB34Y7L0-F1
#
_entry.id   AF-A0AB34Y7L0-F1
#
_cell.length_a   1.000
_cell.length_b   1.000
_cell.length_c   1.000
_cell.angle_alpha   90.00
_cell.angle_beta   90.00
_cell.angle_gamma   90.00
#
_symmetry.space_group_name_H-M   'P 1'
#
loop_
_entity.id
_entity.type
_entity.pdbx_description
1 polymer ?
#
loop_
_entity_poly.entity_id
_entity_poly.type
_entity_poly.pdbx_seq_one_letter_code
_entity_poly.pdbx_strand_id
1 'polypeptide(L)'
;MKRIDHEELNNLVCEVEDRHENGILGANEKEMAPIWKITKATMKSGYLAVSLRQYNLIEAYAIKSSHTTEEKDKTVKQLHKKYSWLNRRVTEYRHGNLIIRS
;
A
#
# COMPACT_ATOMS: atom_id res chain seq x y z
N MET A 1 -10.41 -9.17 9.84
CA MET A 1 -9.32 -9.26 8.85
C MET A 1 -9.64 -10.45 7.96
N LYS A 2 -9.98 -10.26 6.68
CA LYS A 2 -10.19 -11.41 5.78
C LYS A 2 -8.84 -12.12 5.65
N ARG A 3 -8.78 -13.41 6.00
CA ARG A 3 -7.59 -14.24 5.75
C ARG A 3 -7.38 -14.31 4.24
N ILE A 4 -6.11 -14.31 3.81
CA ILE A 4 -5.77 -14.65 2.43
C ILE A 4 -6.25 -16.09 2.22
N ASP A 5 -7.03 -16.32 1.17
CA ASP A 5 -7.20 -17.67 0.66
C ASP A 5 -5.92 -18.02 -0.10
N HIS A 6 -5.05 -18.77 0.58
CA HIS A 6 -3.74 -19.13 0.06
C HIS A 6 -3.85 -20.10 -1.12
N GLU A 7 -4.92 -20.90 -1.17
CA GLU A 7 -5.18 -21.85 -2.25
C GLU A 7 -5.65 -21.09 -3.50
N GLU A 8 -6.57 -20.14 -3.34
CA GLU A 8 -7.00 -19.25 -4.43
C GLU A 8 -5.82 -18.44 -5.00
N LEU A 9 -4.96 -17.88 -4.14
CA LEU A 9 -3.79 -17.14 -4.56
C LEU A 9 -2.79 -18.02 -5.33
N ASN A 10 -2.54 -19.24 -4.84
CA ASN A 10 -1.60 -20.16 -5.47
C ASN A 10 -2.10 -20.59 -6.85
N ASN A 11 -3.39 -20.92 -6.98
CA ASN A 11 -3.98 -21.31 -8.26
C ASN A 11 -3.88 -20.18 -9.30
N LEU A 12 -4.14 -18.94 -8.90
CA LEU A 12 -4.02 -17.78 -9.78
C LEU A 12 -2.57 -17.54 -10.24
N VAL A 13 -1.59 -17.76 -9.37
CA VAL A 13 -0.17 -17.65 -9.74
C VAL A 13 0.21 -18.75 -10.73
N CYS A 14 -0.16 -20.00 -10.46
CA CYS A 14 0.12 -21.13 -11.36
C CYS A 14 -0.54 -20.93 -12.74
N GLU A 15 -1.78 -20.45 -12.80
CA GLU A 15 -2.45 -20.15 -14.08
C GLU A 15 -1.71 -19.11 -14.93
N VAL A 16 -1.06 -18.12 -14.29
CA VAL A 16 -0.25 -17.13 -15.01
C VAL A 16 1.08 -17.74 -15.40
N GLU A 17 1.73 -18.49 -14.53
CA GLU A 17 3.00 -19.17 -14.82
C GLU A 17 2.87 -20.17 -15.99
N ASP A 18 1.81 -20.97 -16.03
CA ASP A 18 1.54 -21.94 -17.09
C ASP A 18 1.36 -21.27 -18.47
N ARG A 19 0.85 -20.04 -18.51
CA ARG A 19 0.69 -19.27 -19.75
C ARG A 19 1.98 -18.63 -20.25
N HIS A 20 3.00 -18.55 -19.41
CA HIS A 20 4.25 -17.83 -19.68
C HIS A 20 5.50 -18.70 -19.41
N GLU A 21 5.44 -19.97 -19.78
CA GLU A 21 6.58 -20.92 -19.69
C GLU A 21 7.18 -21.04 -18.28
N ASN A 22 6.32 -21.10 -17.25
CA ASN A 22 6.69 -21.09 -15.83
C ASN A 22 7.33 -19.76 -15.35
N GLY A 23 6.98 -18.62 -15.95
CA GLY A 23 7.50 -17.32 -15.55
C GLY A 23 6.50 -16.18 -15.65
N ILE A 24 6.23 -15.48 -14.56
CA ILE A 24 5.29 -14.34 -14.55
C ILE A 24 5.82 -13.05 -15.21
N LEU A 25 7.08 -13.02 -15.66
CA LEU A 25 7.71 -11.80 -16.18
C LEU A 25 7.11 -11.30 -17.50
N GLY A 26 6.46 -12.19 -18.27
CA GLY A 26 5.73 -11.85 -19.49
C GLY A 26 4.28 -11.41 -19.26
N ALA A 27 3.76 -11.55 -18.04
CA ALA A 27 2.36 -11.32 -17.73
C ALA A 27 2.00 -9.83 -17.75
N ASN A 28 0.90 -9.51 -18.43
CA ASN A 28 0.41 -8.13 -18.51
C ASN A 28 -0.43 -7.75 -17.27
N GLU A 29 -0.73 -6.45 -17.13
CA GLU A 29 -1.47 -5.93 -15.97
C GLU A 29 -2.85 -6.59 -15.78
N LYS A 30 -3.53 -7.00 -16.86
CA LYS A 30 -4.85 -7.64 -16.76
C LYS A 30 -4.74 -9.06 -16.20
N GLU A 31 -3.70 -9.79 -16.58
CA GLU A 31 -3.41 -11.13 -16.07
C GLU A 31 -3.03 -11.10 -14.58
N MET A 32 -2.28 -10.08 -14.17
CA MET A 32 -1.85 -9.91 -12.78
C MET A 32 -2.92 -9.27 -11.86
N ALA A 33 -3.94 -8.62 -12.42
CA ALA A 33 -4.95 -7.89 -11.65
C ALA A 33 -5.68 -8.73 -10.58
N PRO A 34 -6.07 -10.00 -10.81
CA PRO A 34 -6.68 -10.84 -9.78
C PRO A 34 -5.75 -11.12 -8.60
N ILE A 35 -4.48 -11.47 -8.88
CA ILE A 35 -3.43 -11.69 -7.87
C ILE A 35 -3.22 -10.40 -7.04
N TRP A 36 -3.13 -9.25 -7.72
CA TRP A 36 -3.00 -7.96 -7.06
C TRP A 36 -4.22 -7.61 -6.22
N LYS A 37 -5.43 -8.00 -6.62
CA LYS A 37 -6.65 -7.74 -5.87
C LYS A 37 -6.65 -8.48 -4.53
N ILE A 38 -6.26 -9.75 -4.52
CA ILE A 38 -6.16 -10.56 -3.29
C ILE A 38 -5.06 -10.02 -2.38
N THR A 39 -3.87 -9.77 -2.94
CA THR A 39 -2.72 -9.27 -2.18
C THR A 39 -2.95 -7.84 -1.65
N LYS A 40 -3.49 -6.92 -2.45
CA LYS A 40 -3.84 -5.54 -2.01
C LYS A 40 -4.98 -5.52 -0.99
N ALA A 41 -5.98 -6.42 -1.10
CA ALA A 41 -7.06 -6.51 -0.11
C ALA A 41 -6.54 -6.84 1.30
N THR A 42 -5.41 -7.53 1.39
CA THR A 42 -4.78 -7.87 2.69
C THR A 42 -3.81 -6.82 3.20
N MET A 43 -3.36 -5.90 2.34
CA MET A 43 -2.62 -4.71 2.77
C MET A 43 -3.51 -3.65 3.42
N LYS A 44 -4.83 -3.68 3.20
CA LYS A 44 -5.81 -2.81 3.90
C LYS A 44 -6.03 -3.25 5.35
N SER A 45 -4.97 -3.20 6.15
CA SER A 45 -5.02 -3.44 7.60
C SER A 45 -5.61 -2.22 8.30
N GLY A 46 -6.52 -2.42 9.25
CA GLY A 46 -7.01 -1.35 10.12
C GLY A 46 -5.90 -0.64 10.91
N TYR A 47 -4.72 -1.25 11.00
CA TYR A 47 -3.50 -0.61 11.52
C TYR A 47 -3.05 0.61 10.71
N LEU A 48 -3.37 0.66 9.42
CA LEU A 48 -3.03 1.76 8.52
C LEU A 48 -4.12 2.83 8.45
N ALA A 49 -5.20 2.68 9.20
CA ALA A 49 -6.25 3.69 9.24
C ALA A 49 -5.76 4.96 9.96
N VAL A 50 -6.06 6.12 9.39
CA VAL A 50 -5.72 7.44 9.90
C VAL A 50 -6.95 8.33 9.98
N SER A 51 -6.96 9.36 10.82
CA SER A 51 -8.05 10.34 10.79
C SER A 51 -8.00 11.17 9.50
N LEU A 52 -9.11 11.79 9.12
CA LEU A 52 -9.15 12.68 7.94
C LEU A 52 -8.08 13.76 7.99
N ARG A 53 -7.86 14.38 9.17
CA ARG A 53 -6.80 15.37 9.35
C ARG A 53 -5.40 14.80 9.07
N GLN A 54 -5.13 13.58 9.54
CA GLN A 54 -3.85 12.92 9.30
C GLN A 54 -3.69 12.57 7.82
N TYR A 55 -4.76 12.11 7.17
CA TYR A 55 -4.78 11.83 5.74
C TYR A 55 -4.36 13.04 4.92
N ASN A 56 -4.99 14.20 5.13
CA ASN A 56 -4.69 15.44 4.40
C ASN A 56 -3.24 15.89 4.59
N LEU A 57 -2.68 15.71 5.80
CA LEU A 57 -1.27 16.01 6.07
C LEU A 57 -0.32 15.04 5.35
N ILE A 58 -0.67 13.75 5.29
CA ILE A 58 0.11 12.73 4.57
C ILE A 58 0.05 12.97 3.07
N GLU A 59 -1.13 13.29 2.54
CA GLU A 59 -1.35 13.65 1.13
C GLU A 59 -0.49 14.84 0.73
N ALA A 60 -0.56 15.95 1.48
CA ALA A 60 0.24 17.14 1.21
C ALA A 60 1.76 16.85 1.29
N TYR A 61 2.18 16.01 2.23
CA TYR A 61 3.57 15.59 2.36
C TYR A 61 4.00 14.69 1.18
N ALA A 62 3.13 13.78 0.72
CA ALA A 62 3.46 12.78 -0.30
C ALA A 62 3.68 13.34 -1.71
N ILE A 63 3.25 14.59 -1.98
CA ILE A 63 3.41 15.30 -3.26
C ILE A 63 4.89 15.35 -3.69
N LYS A 64 5.81 15.52 -2.74
CA LYS A 64 7.25 15.57 -3.02
C LYS A 64 7.88 14.18 -2.87
N SER A 65 8.85 13.89 -3.74
CA SER A 65 9.66 12.66 -3.65
C SER A 65 10.72 12.75 -2.54
N SER A 66 11.19 13.95 -2.20
CA SER A 66 12.18 14.22 -1.17
C SER A 66 11.78 15.41 -0.28
N HIS A 67 12.28 15.40 0.95
CA HIS A 67 11.98 16.41 1.98
C HIS A 67 13.22 16.76 2.78
N THR A 68 13.33 18.03 3.15
CA THR A 68 14.36 18.50 4.09
C THR A 68 14.10 17.96 5.50
N THR A 69 15.12 18.06 6.38
CA THR A 69 14.96 17.68 7.80
C THR A 69 13.88 18.52 8.49
N GLU A 70 13.82 19.82 8.19
CA GLU A 70 12.82 20.73 8.76
C GLU A 70 11.39 20.38 8.33
N GLU A 71 11.19 20.04 7.05
CA GLU A 71 9.89 19.59 6.54
C GLU A 71 9.46 18.28 7.22
N LYS A 72 10.38 17.33 7.36
CA LYS A 72 10.15 16.08 8.09
C LYS A 72 9.73 16.35 9.53
N ASP A 73 10.49 17.16 10.26
CA ASP A 73 10.24 17.44 11.67
C ASP A 73 8.92 18.19 11.88
N LYS A 74 8.60 19.15 11.02
CA LYS A 74 7.35 19.90 11.06
C LYS A 74 6.15 18.95 10.91
N THR A 75 6.17 18.08 9.90
CA THR A 75 5.06 17.16 9.64
C THR A 75 4.92 16.11 10.75
N VAL A 76 6.03 15.55 11.23
CA VAL A 76 6.03 14.57 12.32
C VAL A 76 5.51 15.19 13.64
N LYS A 77 5.85 16.44 13.94
CA LYS A 77 5.28 17.22 15.07
C LYS A 77 3.78 17.43 14.91
N GLN A 78 3.30 17.86 13.74
CA GLN A 78 1.86 18.07 13.51
C GLN A 78 1.05 16.78 13.68
N LEU A 79 1.62 15.65 13.26
CA LEU A 79 0.98 14.33 13.38
C LEU A 79 1.06 13.74 14.78
N HIS A 80 1.95 14.23 15.65
CA HIS A 80 2.28 13.63 16.96
C HIS A 80 2.68 12.15 16.82
N LYS A 81 3.55 11.84 15.86
CA LYS A 81 4.01 10.48 15.54
C LYS A 81 5.53 10.43 15.42
N LYS A 82 6.07 9.26 15.11
CA LYS A 82 7.48 9.07 14.74
C LYS A 82 7.63 9.09 13.22
N TYR A 83 8.82 9.40 12.71
CA TYR A 83 9.07 9.37 11.25
C TYR A 83 8.79 7.99 10.64
N SER A 84 9.11 6.88 11.32
CA SER A 84 8.80 5.53 10.85
C SER A 84 7.30 5.31 10.61
N TRP A 85 6.45 5.91 11.45
CA TRP A 85 5.00 5.89 11.28
C TRP A 85 4.60 6.68 10.03
N LEU A 86 5.11 7.91 9.85
CA LEU A 86 4.85 8.75 8.69
C LEU A 86 5.30 8.06 7.40
N ASN A 87 6.55 7.58 7.36
CA ASN A 87 7.14 6.93 6.19
C ASN A 87 6.28 5.76 5.72
N ARG A 88 5.85 4.89 6.64
CA ARG A 88 4.96 3.78 6.28
C ARG A 88 3.64 4.27 5.69
N ARG A 89 3.00 5.30 6.25
CA ARG A 89 1.72 5.80 5.72
C ARG A 89 1.86 6.52 4.38
N VAL A 90 2.98 7.21 4.14
CA VAL A 90 3.27 7.83 2.83
C VAL A 90 3.43 6.75 1.76
N THR A 91 4.14 5.65 2.06
CA THR A 91 4.22 4.50 1.16
C THR A 91 2.84 3.93 0.85
N GLU A 92 2.01 3.71 1.87
CA GLU A 92 0.66 3.16 1.68
C GLU A 92 -0.29 4.12 0.97
N TYR A 93 -0.13 5.43 1.16
CA TYR A 93 -0.85 6.44 0.39
C TYR A 93 -0.50 6.34 -1.09
N ARG A 94 0.79 6.27 -1.43
CA ARG A 94 1.26 6.10 -2.82
C ARG A 94 0.78 4.81 -3.47
N HIS A 95 0.53 3.76 -2.68
CA HIS A 95 -0.03 2.50 -3.16
C HIS A 95 -1.57 2.47 -3.21
N GLY A 96 -2.26 3.54 -2.79
CA GLY A 96 -3.72 3.59 -2.73
C GLY A 96 -4.33 2.74 -1.60
N ASN A 97 -3.53 2.40 -0.59
CA ASN A 97 -3.89 1.52 0.50
C ASN A 97 -4.18 2.25 1.82
N LEU A 98 -3.89 3.54 1.91
CA LEU A 98 -4.14 4.33 3.12
C LEU A 98 -5.66 4.51 3.34
N ILE A 99 -6.14 4.21 4.55
CA ILE A 99 -7.58 4.21 4.87
C ILE A 99 -7.88 5.39 5.80
N ILE A 100 -8.99 6.09 5.57
CA ILE A 100 -9.53 7.07 6.51
C ILE A 100 -10.43 6.34 7.50
N ARG A 101 -10.15 6.48 8.80
CA ARG A 101 -11.01 5.97 9.87
C ARG A 101 -12.18 6.94 10.07
N SER A 102 -13.40 6.41 9.94
CA SER A 102 -14.66 7.05 10.34
C SER A 102 -14.71 7.34 11.83
#